data_AF-A0A660TZJ4-F1
#
_entry.id   AF-A0A660TZJ4-F1
#
_cell.length_a   1.000
_cell.length_b   1.000
_cell.length_c   1.000
_cell.angle_alpha   90.00
_cell.angle_beta   90.00
_cell.angle_gamma   90.00
#
_symmetry.space_group_name_H-M   'P 1'
#
loop_
_entity.id
_entity.type
_entity.pdbx_description
1 polymer ?
#
loop_
_entity_poly.entity_id
_entity_poly.type
_entity_poly.pdbx_seq_one_letter_code
_entity_poly.pdbx_strand_id
1 'polypeptide(L)' 'MSELFAQYGEVTSTSIITDRETGRSRGFAFVEMADDAKALEAIEALNNQDLSGRPLNISEARPRKDNDRPRRDY' A
#
# COMPACT_ATOMS: atom_id res chain seq x y z
N MET A 1 -10.66 -2.33 -2.25
CA MET A 1 -9.25 -2.62 -1.87
C MET A 1 -9.22 -3.28 -0.50
N SER A 2 -9.86 -2.69 0.52
CA SER A 2 -10.07 -3.29 1.85
C SER A 2 -10.63 -4.72 1.79
N GLU A 3 -11.66 -4.98 0.98
CA GLU A 3 -12.25 -6.34 0.88
C GLU A 3 -11.28 -7.42 0.39
N LEU A 4 -10.32 -7.06 -0.48
CA LEU A 4 -9.32 -8.02 -0.97
C LEU A 4 -8.36 -8.45 0.14
N PHE A 5 -8.01 -7.55 1.06
CA PHE A 5 -7.16 -7.86 2.21
C PHE A 5 -7.95 -8.49 3.36
N ALA A 6 -9.23 -8.15 3.49
CA ALA A 6 -10.13 -8.69 4.51
C ALA A 6 -10.29 -10.22 4.43
N GLN A 7 -10.06 -10.83 3.26
CA GLN A 7 -10.08 -12.29 3.11
C GLN A 7 -8.86 -12.98 3.75
N TYR A 8 -7.73 -12.27 3.86
CA TYR A 8 -6.48 -12.82 4.38
C TYR A 8 -6.32 -12.51 5.88
N GLY A 9 -6.84 -11.37 6.34
CA GLY A 9 -6.79 -10.99 7.75
C GLY A 9 -7.59 -9.73 8.07
N GLU A 10 -7.58 -9.34 9.34
CA GLU A 10 -8.25 -8.13 9.79
C GLU A 10 -7.47 -6.88 9.36
N VAL A 11 -8.16 -5.99 8.65
CA VAL A 11 -7.62 -4.71 8.19
C VAL A 11 -7.90 -3.65 9.25
N THR A 12 -6.84 -3.13 9.86
CA THR A 12 -6.91 -2.08 10.88
C THR A 12 -7.20 -0.71 10.26
N SER A 13 -6.55 -0.40 9.14
CA SER A 13 -6.70 0.91 8.50
C SER A 13 -6.41 0.85 7.01
N THR A 14 -7.10 1.69 6.22
CA THR A 14 -6.82 1.84 4.79
C THR A 14 -6.76 3.31 4.41
N SER A 15 -5.64 3.74 3.86
CA SER A 15 -5.44 5.11 3.34
C SER A 15 -5.15 5.06 1.84
N ILE A 16 -6.14 5.44 1.04
CA ILE A 16 -6.00 5.55 -0.42
C ILE A 16 -5.41 6.91 -0.76
N ILE A 17 -4.27 6.93 -1.45
CA ILE A 17 -3.68 8.20 -1.87
C ILE A 17 -4.23 8.57 -3.25
N THR A 18 -5.17 9.51 -3.23
CA THR A 18 -5.71 10.13 -4.44
C THR A 18 -4.98 11.43 -4.74
N ASP A 19 -4.83 11.75 -6.01
CA ASP A 19 -4.28 13.01 -6.45
C ASP A 19 -5.27 14.13 -6.10
N ARG A 20 -4.86 15.06 -5.23
CA ARG A 20 -5.76 16.09 -4.70
C ARG A 20 -6.09 17.17 -5.72
N GLU A 21 -5.30 17.30 -6.78
CA GLU A 21 -5.47 18.31 -7.83
C GLU A 21 -6.38 17.82 -8.96
N THR A 22 -6.22 16.56 -9.38
CA THR A 22 -7.01 15.96 -10.47
C THR A 22 -8.16 15.07 -10.00
N GLY A 23 -8.23 14.76 -8.70
CA GLY A 23 -9.17 13.79 -8.13
C GLY A 23 -8.93 12.35 -8.60
N ARG A 24 -7.90 12.10 -9.42
CA ARG A 24 -7.59 10.77 -9.92
C ARG A 24 -6.80 9.99 -8.87
N SER A 25 -7.21 8.76 -8.60
CA SER A 25 -6.45 7.84 -7.76
C SER A 25 -5.02 7.73 -8.29
N ARG A 26 -4.00 8.01 -7.47
CA ARG A 26 -2.60 7.86 -7.93
C ARG A 26 -2.20 6.39 -8.14
N GLY A 27 -3.12 5.47 -7.85
CA GLY A 27 -2.96 4.04 -8.06
C GLY A 27 -2.23 3.35 -6.92
N PHE A 28 -2.15 3.98 -5.75
CA PHE A 28 -1.55 3.39 -4.55
C PHE A 28 -2.36 3.71 -3.30
N ALA A 29 -2.38 2.74 -2.39
CA ALA A 29 -3.03 2.81 -1.10
C ALA A 29 -2.15 2.13 -0.06
N PHE A 30 -2.22 2.62 1.17
CA PHE A 30 -1.61 1.99 2.33
C PHE A 30 -2.69 1.21 3.07
N VAL A 31 -2.40 -0.05 3.38
CA VAL A 31 -3.27 -0.92 4.15
C VAL A 31 -2.49 -1.34 5.38
N GLU A 32 -3.04 -1.09 6.55
CA GLU A 32 -2.53 -1.52 7.83
C GLU A 32 -3.32 -2.76 8.25
N MET A 33 -2.62 -3.86 8.48
CA MET A 33 -3.18 -5.13 8.91
C MET A 33 -2.96 -5.30 10.42
N ALA A 34 -3.83 -6.05 11.09
CA ALA A 34 -3.66 -6.37 12.50
C ALA A 34 -2.50 -7.36 12.75
N ASP A 35 -2.15 -8.16 11.74
CA ASP A 35 -1.15 -9.22 11.84
C ASP A 35 -0.18 -9.18 10.64
N ASP A 36 1.13 -9.10 10.92
CA ASP A 36 2.18 -9.04 9.91
C ASP A 36 2.27 -10.31 9.05
N ALA A 37 2.01 -11.49 9.62
CA ALA A 37 2.04 -12.74 8.86
C ALA A 37 0.90 -12.76 7.83
N LYS A 38 -0.30 -12.30 8.23
CA LYS A 38 -1.43 -12.14 7.30
C LYS A 38 -1.18 -11.06 6.25
N ALA A 39 -0.49 -9.98 6.61
CA ALA A 39 -0.09 -8.95 5.66
C ALA A 39 0.83 -9.53 4.57
N LEU A 40 1.85 -10.29 4.95
CA LEU A 40 2.77 -10.94 4.01
C LEU A 40 2.05 -11.93 3.08
N GLU A 41 1.19 -12.80 3.63
CA GLU A 41 0.39 -13.72 2.80
C GLU A 41 -0.49 -12.97 1.79
N ALA A 42 -1.15 -11.88 2.22
CA ALA A 42 -1.96 -11.05 1.34
C ALA A 42 -1.12 -10.36 0.27
N ILE A 43 0.08 -9.87 0.63
CA ILE A 43 1.04 -9.27 -0.30
C ILE A 43 1.41 -10.31 -1.36
N GLU A 44 1.87 -11.49 -0.98
CA GLU A 44 2.30 -12.52 -1.94
C GLU A 44 1.17 -13.02 -2.85
N ALA A 45 -0.04 -13.18 -2.31
CA ALA A 45 -1.19 -13.69 -3.05
C ALA A 45 -1.81 -12.63 -3.98
N LEU A 46 -1.83 -11.36 -3.58
CA LEU A 46 -2.44 -10.28 -4.34
C LEU A 46 -1.44 -9.50 -5.21
N ASN A 47 -0.14 -9.58 -4.92
CA ASN A 47 0.89 -8.93 -5.73
C ASN A 47 0.94 -9.54 -7.12
N ASN A 48 0.91 -8.68 -8.15
CA ASN A 48 0.77 -9.02 -9.56
C ASN A 48 -0.59 -9.65 -9.95
N GLN A 49 -1.62 -9.59 -9.09
CA GLN A 49 -2.98 -9.89 -9.53
C GLN A 49 -3.46 -8.84 -10.53
N ASP A 50 -4.11 -9.28 -11.60
CA ASP A 50 -4.74 -8.39 -12.55
C ASP A 50 -6.06 -7.87 -11.99
N LEU A 51 -6.13 -6.56 -11.69
CA LEU A 51 -7.36 -5.91 -11.28
C LEU A 51 -7.78 -4.91 -12.35
N SER A 52 -8.90 -5.19 -13.00
CA SER A 52 -9.49 -4.34 -14.05
C SER A 52 -8.53 -4.05 -15.22
N GLY A 53 -7.76 -5.05 -15.66
CA GLY A 53 -6.82 -4.93 -16.79
C GLY A 53 -5.51 -4.24 -16.43
N ARG A 54 -5.19 -4.17 -15.13
CA ARG A 54 -3.94 -3.58 -14.64
C ARG A 54 -3.37 -4.43 -13.51
N PRO A 55 -2.09 -4.83 -13.57
CA PRO A 55 -1.46 -5.58 -12.49
C PRO A 55 -1.35 -4.69 -11.24
N LEU A 56 -1.85 -5.20 -10.12
CA LEU A 56 -1.65 -4.60 -8.81
C LEU A 56 -0.23 -4.88 -8.34
N ASN A 57 0.43 -3.86 -7.83
CA ASN A 57 1.73 -4.01 -7.19
C ASN A 57 1.53 -3.80 -5.69
N ILE A 58 1.65 -4.89 -4.93
CA ILE A 58 1.45 -4.89 -3.49
C ILE A 58 2.77 -5.32 -2.89
N SER A 59 3.27 -4.53 -1.95
CA SER A 59 4.57 -4.76 -1.30
C SER A 59 4.50 -4.27 0.13
N GLU A 60 5.39 -4.81 0.96
CA GLU A 60 5.53 -4.39 2.36
C GLU A 60 5.74 -2.87 2.43
N ALA A 61 4.84 -2.19 3.14
CA ALA A 61 4.86 -0.75 3.29
C ALA A 61 6.06 -0.35 4.16
N ARG A 62 7.19 -0.07 3.51
CA ARG A 62 8.35 0.47 4.23
C ARG A 62 7.99 1.87 4.73
N PRO A 63 8.18 2.17 6.03
CA PRO A 63 8.05 3.53 6.50
C PRO A 63 8.97 4.38 5.63
N ARG A 64 8.44 5.46 5.08
CA ARG A 64 9.29 6.45 4.41
C ARG A 64 10.30 6.88 5.45
N LYS A 65 11.54 6.42 5.33
CA LYS A 65 12.66 7.04 6.04
C LYS A 65 12.58 8.49 5.64
N ASP A 66 12.16 9.31 6.59
CA ASP A 66 12.20 10.75 6.47
C ASP A 66 13.59 11.08 5.95
N ASN A 67 13.56 11.89 4.91
CA ASN A 67 14.67 12.18 4.04
C ASN A 67 15.82 12.78 4.88
N ASP A 68 16.68 11.92 5.42
CA ASP A 68 18.03 12.26 5.88
C ASP A 68 18.86 12.59 4.63
N ARG A 69 18.46 13.66 3.95
CA ARG A 69 19.41 14.46 3.21
C ARG A 69 20.07 15.28 4.29
N PRO A 70 21.33 15.02 4.66
CA PRO A 70 22.08 16.04 5.35
C PRO A 70 21.95 17.29 4.48
N ARG A 71 21.38 18.35 5.07
CA ARG A 71 21.51 19.68 4.50
C ARG A 71 23.00 19.89 4.36
N ARG A 72 23.49 19.79 3.13
CA ARG A 72 24.86 20.08 2.80
C ARG A 72 24.93 21.61 2.79
N ASP A 73 24.98 22.16 4.00
CA ASP A 73 25.40 23.53 4.23
C ASP A 73 26.89 23.64 3.83
N TYR A 74 27.16 24.69 3.06
CA TYR A 74 28.46 25.20 2.60
C TYR A 74 29.06 24.62 1.32
#